data_AF-A0AA39Y0G4-F1
#
_entry.id   AF-A0AA39Y0G4-F1
#
_cell.length_a   1.000
_cell.length_b   1.000
_cell.length_c   1.000
_cell.angle_alpha   90.00
_cell.angle_beta   90.00
_cell.angle_gamma   90.00
#
_symmetry.space_group_name_H-M   'P 1'
#
loop_
_entity.id
_entity.type
_entity.pdbx_description
1 polymer ?
#
loop_
_entity_poly.entity_id
_entity_poly.type
_entity_poly.pdbx_seq_one_letter_code
_entity_poly.pdbx_strand_id
1 'polypeptide(L)'
;MGRTQPSRGLAPAATRKDARAKKAKATINKVIPSLLSTHPRARAGIAASELITPHLLPPPPPFKNPRSNPSSMRIAIRVCDTLTAAHSLLSHYTPHTPSTSPSTPTPTTPEPPPPDLTNRRSLTCILNMASPLSPGGGFLSGATSQEESLCMRTTLLPALRDEFYRLPELSAIFTPDVLVFRDARASSESESEDLKKGERWFVDVVSCAALRGPEVEGGRYVSGKDRELMRGKMRLVMGVCEAKGVKRVVLGAWGCGAYGNPVGEVAEAWRGVLRGKGRRWEGVEEVVFAVKDAGMAERFASAFGEGLEWEEKEKGVEEEEDGGDADGIRELEGRIREMELQAEQARSPQLKIGLERVLVGLREQLRGEKGEIDRRSEAGSAGDDAESEEDDGGSGS
;
A
#
# COMPACT_ATOMS: atom_id res chain seq x y z
N MET A 1 31.34 29.95 0.19
CA MET A 1 29.87 29.92 0.08
C MET A 1 29.33 29.02 1.20
N GLY A 2 28.99 29.61 2.35
CA GLY A 2 28.40 28.88 3.47
C GLY A 2 26.90 28.73 3.24
N ARG A 3 26.34 27.54 3.49
CA ARG A 3 24.89 27.31 3.46
C ARG A 3 24.21 28.25 4.45
N THR A 4 23.28 29.07 3.97
CA THR A 4 22.56 30.11 4.74
C THR A 4 21.30 29.59 5.44
N GLN A 5 21.05 28.27 5.39
CA GLN A 5 19.97 27.65 6.15
C GLN A 5 20.54 26.57 7.07
N PRO A 6 20.22 26.59 8.38
CA PRO A 6 20.53 25.48 9.25
C PRO A 6 19.73 24.27 8.75
N SER A 7 20.42 23.17 8.45
CA SER A 7 19.75 21.89 8.23
C SER A 7 19.00 21.56 9.52
N ARG A 8 17.67 21.72 9.51
CA ARG A 8 16.83 21.17 10.59
C ARG A 8 16.98 19.65 10.48
N GLY A 9 17.81 19.07 11.34
CA GLY A 9 17.88 17.63 11.47
C GLY A 9 16.48 17.09 11.77
N LEU A 10 16.10 15.99 11.10
CA LEU A 10 14.86 15.29 11.41
C LEU A 10 14.87 14.90 12.89
N ALA A 11 13.72 15.04 13.55
CA ALA A 11 13.57 14.62 14.94
C ALA A 11 13.89 13.11 15.09
N PRO A 12 14.33 12.66 16.28
CA PRO A 12 14.61 11.24 16.52
C PRO A 12 13.44 10.34 16.11
N ALA A 13 13.74 9.13 15.62
CA ALA A 13 12.75 8.20 15.09
C ALA A 13 11.61 7.89 16.09
N ALA A 14 11.95 7.70 17.37
CA ALA A 14 10.97 7.53 18.45
C ALA A 14 10.01 8.73 18.56
N THR A 15 10.54 9.96 18.53
CA THR A 15 9.72 11.19 18.59
C THR A 15 8.80 11.32 17.38
N ARG A 16 9.27 10.94 16.18
CA ARG A 16 8.43 10.89 14.97
C ARG A 16 7.31 9.86 15.10
N LYS A 17 7.60 8.66 15.62
CA LYS A 17 6.61 7.61 15.87
C LYS A 17 5.52 8.05 16.85
N ASP A 18 5.89 8.67 17.96
CA ASP A 18 4.94 9.17 18.96
C ASP A 18 4.06 10.29 18.39
N ALA A 19 4.64 11.19 17.60
CA ALA A 19 3.88 12.22 16.90
C ALA A 19 2.85 11.60 15.93
N ARG A 20 3.24 10.58 15.16
CA ARG A 20 2.33 9.82 14.29
C ARG A 20 1.23 9.12 15.08
N ALA A 21 1.57 8.44 16.18
CA ALA A 21 0.58 7.78 17.05
C ALA A 21 -0.43 8.78 17.64
N LYS A 22 0.04 9.96 18.08
CA LYS A 22 -0.83 11.05 18.55
C LYS A 22 -1.77 11.55 17.45
N LYS A 23 -1.24 11.72 16.24
CA LYS A 23 -2.02 12.13 15.05
C LYS A 23 -3.05 11.07 14.65
N ALA A 24 -2.69 9.79 14.72
CA ALA A 24 -3.58 8.67 14.46
C ALA A 24 -4.78 8.68 15.41
N LYS A 25 -4.52 8.81 16.73
CA LYS A 25 -5.55 8.95 17.77
C LYS A 25 -6.45 10.17 17.54
N ALA A 26 -5.89 11.32 17.15
CA ALA A 26 -6.69 12.50 16.80
C ALA A 26 -7.55 12.27 15.55
N THR A 27 -7.01 11.57 14.54
CA THR A 27 -7.71 11.27 13.29
C THR A 27 -8.93 10.38 13.55
N ILE A 28 -8.78 9.28 14.29
CA ILE A 28 -9.89 8.36 14.54
C ILE A 28 -10.92 8.92 15.54
N ASN A 29 -10.50 9.66 16.56
CA ASN A 29 -11.41 10.12 17.61
C ASN A 29 -12.08 11.47 17.30
N LYS A 30 -11.53 12.28 16.39
CA LYS A 30 -12.04 13.62 16.09
C LYS A 30 -12.36 13.82 14.61
N VAL A 31 -11.38 13.57 13.74
CA VAL A 31 -11.50 13.89 12.30
C VAL A 31 -12.54 13.00 11.62
N ILE A 32 -12.40 11.68 11.75
CA ILE A 32 -13.30 10.71 11.12
C ILE A 32 -14.76 10.89 11.59
N PRO A 33 -15.08 10.97 12.90
CA PRO A 33 -16.46 11.21 13.36
C PRO A 33 -17.05 12.51 12.79
N SER A 34 -16.26 13.59 12.75
CA SER A 34 -16.68 14.87 12.15
C SER A 34 -16.98 14.72 10.66
N LEU A 35 -16.12 14.03 9.90
CA LEU A 35 -16.34 13.73 8.48
C LEU A 35 -17.60 12.91 8.27
N LEU A 36 -17.78 11.81 9.01
CA LEU A 36 -18.91 10.90 8.87
C LEU A 36 -20.25 11.59 9.22
N SER A 37 -20.25 12.57 10.12
CA SER A 37 -21.46 13.36 10.41
C SER A 37 -21.98 14.12 9.18
N THR A 38 -21.07 14.53 8.28
CA THR A 38 -21.37 15.37 7.10
C THR A 38 -21.29 14.63 5.77
N HIS A 39 -20.87 13.36 5.76
CA HIS A 39 -20.71 12.53 4.54
C HIS A 39 -21.55 11.24 4.64
N PRO A 40 -22.86 11.31 4.34
CA PRO A 40 -23.75 10.14 4.44
C PRO A 40 -23.33 8.99 3.50
N ARG A 41 -22.74 9.30 2.34
CA ARG A 41 -22.20 8.30 1.41
C ARG A 41 -21.07 7.48 2.04
N ALA A 42 -20.09 8.14 2.67
CA ALA A 42 -18.99 7.45 3.35
C ALA A 42 -19.50 6.57 4.51
N ARG A 43 -20.50 7.04 5.27
CA ARG A 43 -21.15 6.21 6.30
C ARG A 43 -21.84 4.98 5.71
N ALA A 44 -22.55 5.14 4.61
CA ALA A 44 -23.20 4.03 3.92
C ALA A 44 -22.17 3.01 3.40
N GLY A 45 -21.04 3.49 2.86
CA GLY A 45 -19.92 2.65 2.45
C GLY A 45 -19.33 1.82 3.58
N ILE A 46 -19.09 2.44 4.75
CA ILE A 46 -18.66 1.74 5.97
C ILE A 46 -19.68 0.68 6.39
N ALA A 47 -20.97 1.02 6.41
CA ALA A 47 -22.04 0.09 6.80
C ALA A 47 -22.20 -1.08 5.81
N ALA A 48 -21.85 -0.87 4.54
CA ALA A 48 -21.87 -1.88 3.48
C ALA A 48 -20.57 -2.72 3.42
N SER A 49 -19.63 -2.51 4.34
CA SER A 49 -18.41 -3.31 4.44
C SER A 49 -18.71 -4.76 4.77
N GLU A 50 -18.19 -5.70 3.98
CA GLU A 50 -18.50 -7.12 4.08
C GLU A 50 -17.25 -8.01 3.97
N LEU A 51 -17.22 -9.08 4.76
CA LEU A 51 -16.21 -10.13 4.68
C LEU A 51 -16.62 -11.15 3.61
N ILE A 52 -15.75 -11.35 2.63
CA ILE A 52 -15.96 -12.25 1.49
C ILE A 52 -14.95 -13.39 1.55
N THR A 53 -15.45 -14.60 1.32
CA THR A 53 -14.67 -15.83 1.17
C THR A 53 -14.99 -16.47 -0.19
N PRO A 54 -14.14 -17.37 -0.73
CA PRO A 54 -14.29 -17.89 -2.08
C PRO A 54 -15.66 -18.50 -2.41
N HIS A 55 -16.32 -19.14 -1.44
CA HIS A 55 -17.62 -19.77 -1.64
C HIS A 55 -18.78 -18.77 -1.78
N LEU A 56 -18.56 -17.51 -1.38
CA LEU A 56 -19.52 -16.42 -1.54
C LEU A 56 -19.38 -15.70 -2.89
N LEU A 57 -18.30 -15.96 -3.64
CA LEU A 57 -18.12 -15.40 -4.97
C LEU A 57 -18.97 -16.15 -6.00
N PRO A 58 -19.54 -15.43 -6.99
CA PRO A 58 -20.19 -16.09 -8.11
C PRO A 58 -19.19 -16.99 -8.85
N PRO A 59 -19.65 -18.11 -9.43
CA PRO A 59 -18.79 -18.94 -10.26
C PRO A 59 -18.25 -18.09 -11.42
N PRO A 60 -16.99 -18.32 -11.86
CA PRO A 60 -16.43 -17.58 -12.97
C PRO A 60 -17.30 -17.80 -14.22
N PRO A 61 -17.48 -16.78 -15.06
CA PRO A 61 -18.22 -16.93 -16.31
C PRO A 61 -17.56 -18.02 -17.16
N PRO A 62 -18.35 -18.80 -17.93
CA PRO A 62 -17.80 -19.83 -18.81
C PRO A 62 -16.80 -19.19 -19.77
N PHE A 63 -15.63 -19.81 -19.92
CA PHE A 63 -14.56 -19.30 -20.75
C PHE A 63 -15.05 -19.17 -22.21
N LYS A 64 -15.39 -17.96 -22.65
CA LYS A 64 -15.79 -17.69 -24.03
C LYS A 64 -14.56 -17.80 -24.93
N ASN A 65 -14.73 -18.44 -26.10
CA ASN A 65 -13.66 -18.67 -27.08
C ASN A 65 -12.76 -17.44 -27.26
N PRO A 66 -11.43 -17.61 -27.40
CA PRO A 66 -10.46 -16.51 -27.50
C PRO A 66 -10.60 -15.61 -28.75
N ARG A 67 -11.65 -15.79 -29.57
CA ARG A 67 -11.93 -15.05 -30.80
C ARG A 67 -12.71 -13.75 -30.59
N SER A 68 -13.26 -13.48 -29.40
CA SER A 68 -13.75 -12.14 -29.08
C SER A 68 -12.57 -11.22 -28.82
N ASN A 69 -12.47 -10.14 -29.60
CA ASN A 69 -11.41 -9.15 -29.56
C ASN A 69 -11.01 -8.85 -28.10
N PRO A 70 -9.75 -9.11 -27.67
CA PRO A 70 -9.39 -8.91 -26.28
C PRO A 70 -9.50 -7.41 -25.99
N SER A 71 -10.39 -7.00 -25.08
CA SER A 71 -10.04 -5.84 -24.26
C SER A 71 -8.81 -6.31 -23.46
N SER A 72 -7.61 -6.00 -23.95
CA SER A 72 -6.40 -6.37 -23.25
C SER A 72 -6.36 -5.50 -21.99
N MET A 73 -6.61 -6.11 -20.84
CA MET A 73 -6.40 -5.47 -19.55
C MET A 73 -5.01 -4.82 -19.57
N ARG A 74 -4.96 -3.50 -19.39
CA ARG A 74 -3.71 -2.77 -19.28
C ARG A 74 -3.10 -3.05 -17.93
N ILE A 75 -1.81 -3.35 -17.87
CA ILE A 75 -1.12 -3.61 -16.62
C ILE A 75 0.10 -2.71 -16.57
N ALA A 76 0.16 -1.85 -15.56
CA ALA A 76 1.24 -0.88 -15.41
C ALA A 76 1.84 -0.90 -14.01
N ILE A 77 3.04 -0.34 -13.86
CA ILE A 77 3.69 -0.08 -12.58
C ILE A 77 4.04 1.40 -12.46
N ARG A 78 3.85 1.97 -11.27
CA ARG A 78 4.14 3.37 -10.94
C ARG A 78 4.90 3.46 -9.62
N VAL A 79 5.94 4.29 -9.61
CA VAL A 79 6.69 4.62 -8.38
C VAL A 79 5.97 5.71 -7.61
N CYS A 80 5.01 5.32 -6.78
CA CYS A 80 4.20 6.21 -5.94
C CYS A 80 3.42 5.42 -4.87
N ASP A 81 2.71 6.14 -4.00
CA ASP A 81 1.78 5.52 -3.06
C ASP A 81 0.44 5.10 -3.70
N THR A 82 -0.27 4.19 -3.02
CA THR A 82 -1.54 3.61 -3.48
C THR A 82 -2.62 4.67 -3.76
N LEU A 83 -2.76 5.70 -2.92
CA LEU A 83 -3.76 6.75 -3.12
C LEU A 83 -3.35 7.72 -4.23
N THR A 84 -2.05 7.97 -4.41
CA THR A 84 -1.51 8.76 -5.52
C THR A 84 -1.81 8.09 -6.86
N ALA A 85 -1.60 6.78 -6.99
CA ALA A 85 -1.97 6.02 -8.19
C ALA A 85 -3.49 6.03 -8.43
N ALA A 86 -4.29 5.76 -7.39
CA ALA A 86 -5.75 5.76 -7.50
C ALA A 86 -6.30 7.13 -7.92
N HIS A 87 -5.80 8.22 -7.33
CA HIS A 87 -6.21 9.57 -7.71
C HIS A 87 -5.90 9.86 -9.18
N SER A 88 -4.74 9.46 -9.69
CA SER A 88 -4.41 9.63 -11.11
C SER A 88 -5.36 8.87 -12.04
N LEU A 89 -5.79 7.64 -11.67
CA LEU A 89 -6.81 6.89 -12.42
C LEU A 89 -8.20 7.56 -12.42
N LEU A 90 -8.53 8.32 -11.37
CA LEU A 90 -9.76 9.11 -11.31
C LEU A 90 -9.63 10.42 -12.12
N SER A 91 -8.47 11.07 -12.07
CA SER A 91 -8.21 12.35 -12.75
C SER A 91 -8.07 12.22 -14.25
N HIS A 92 -7.45 11.14 -14.73
CA HIS A 92 -7.24 10.87 -16.16
C HIS A 92 -8.13 9.74 -16.65
N TYR A 93 -9.40 9.74 -16.23
CA TYR A 93 -10.37 8.76 -16.69
C TYR A 93 -10.49 8.83 -18.22
N THR A 94 -10.01 7.78 -18.89
CA THR A 94 -10.23 7.56 -20.31
C THR A 94 -11.27 6.45 -20.47
N PRO A 95 -12.43 6.70 -21.11
CA PRO A 95 -13.37 5.63 -21.43
C PRO A 95 -12.67 4.65 -22.36
N HIS A 96 -12.63 3.36 -22.01
CA HIS A 96 -12.18 2.34 -22.95
C HIS A 96 -13.21 2.28 -24.09
N THR A 97 -12.90 2.91 -25.22
CA THR A 97 -13.67 2.75 -26.45
C THR A 97 -13.15 1.52 -27.17
N PRO A 98 -13.98 0.50 -27.45
CA PRO A 98 -13.59 -0.57 -28.35
C PRO A 98 -13.32 0.04 -29.72
N SER A 99 -12.12 -0.14 -30.25
CA SER A 99 -11.75 0.31 -31.59
C SER A 99 -12.80 -0.18 -32.60
N THR A 100 -13.65 0.74 -33.04
CA THR A 100 -14.61 0.55 -34.12
C THR A 100 -14.12 1.46 -35.24
N SER A 101 -14.08 0.92 -36.45
CA SER A 101 -13.55 1.44 -37.72
C SER A 101 -13.51 2.97 -37.90
N PRO A 102 -12.57 3.50 -38.71
CA PRO A 102 -12.29 4.93 -38.83
C PRO A 102 -13.48 5.66 -39.46
N SER A 103 -14.35 6.24 -38.65
CA SER A 103 -15.24 7.31 -39.08
C SER A 103 -14.45 8.62 -39.08
N THR A 104 -14.45 9.25 -40.25
CA THR A 104 -13.89 10.54 -40.66
C THR A 104 -13.56 11.52 -39.51
N PRO A 105 -12.35 12.10 -39.46
CA PRO A 105 -11.96 13.00 -38.37
C PRO A 105 -12.70 14.33 -38.50
N THR A 106 -13.66 14.56 -37.61
CA THR A 106 -14.16 15.91 -37.33
C THR A 106 -13.09 16.63 -36.49
N PRO A 107 -12.63 17.84 -36.86
CA PRO A 107 -11.53 18.54 -36.19
C PRO A 107 -12.05 19.29 -34.96
N THR A 108 -12.63 18.56 -34.01
CA THR A 108 -13.00 19.10 -32.71
C THR A 108 -12.32 18.21 -31.69
N THR A 109 -11.13 18.60 -31.25
CA THR A 109 -10.44 17.96 -30.14
C THR A 109 -11.42 17.92 -28.96
N PRO A 110 -11.95 16.76 -28.55
CA PRO A 110 -12.87 16.72 -27.42
C PRO A 110 -12.08 17.16 -26.19
N GLU A 111 -12.60 18.15 -25.47
CA GLU A 111 -12.07 18.50 -24.15
C GLU A 111 -12.07 17.23 -23.28
N PRO A 112 -10.96 16.92 -22.58
CA PRO A 112 -10.90 15.73 -21.75
C PRO A 112 -12.03 15.75 -20.72
N PRO A 113 -12.67 14.60 -20.43
CA PRO A 113 -13.74 14.55 -19.45
C PRO A 113 -13.23 15.04 -18.09
N PRO A 114 -14.08 15.70 -17.28
CA PRO A 114 -13.68 16.15 -15.95
C PRO A 114 -13.29 14.94 -15.07
N PRO A 115 -12.41 15.13 -14.07
CA PRO A 115 -12.01 14.10 -13.11
C PRO A 115 -13.20 13.35 -12.49
N ASP A 116 -13.09 12.03 -12.34
CA ASP A 116 -14.10 11.19 -11.70
C ASP A 116 -13.88 11.02 -10.19
N LEU A 117 -13.73 12.12 -9.46
CA LEU A 117 -13.49 12.09 -8.01
C LEU A 117 -14.62 11.40 -7.21
N THR A 118 -15.77 11.18 -7.82
CA THR A 118 -16.89 10.43 -7.22
C THR A 118 -16.79 8.91 -7.42
N ASN A 119 -15.85 8.42 -8.23
CA ASN A 119 -15.65 7.01 -8.56
C ASN A 119 -16.92 6.30 -9.07
N ARG A 120 -17.70 6.97 -9.93
CA ARG A 120 -18.94 6.41 -10.51
C ARG A 120 -18.74 5.90 -11.94
N ARG A 121 -17.67 6.34 -12.61
CA ARG A 121 -17.30 5.97 -13.99
C ARG A 121 -16.02 5.14 -14.01
N SER A 122 -15.00 5.57 -13.26
CA SER A 122 -13.70 4.89 -13.20
C SER A 122 -13.79 3.52 -12.53
N LEU A 123 -14.69 3.37 -11.53
CA LEU A 123 -14.89 2.16 -10.73
C LEU A 123 -13.55 1.57 -10.26
N THR A 124 -12.76 2.44 -9.63
CA THR A 124 -11.43 2.17 -9.09
C THR A 124 -11.53 1.53 -7.72
N CYS A 125 -10.81 0.43 -7.53
CA CYS A 125 -10.62 -0.22 -6.25
C CYS A 125 -9.14 -0.32 -5.92
N ILE A 126 -8.77 -0.13 -4.66
CA ILE A 126 -7.40 -0.29 -4.16
C ILE A 126 -7.28 -1.51 -3.25
N LEU A 127 -6.15 -2.20 -3.32
CA LEU A 127 -5.79 -3.23 -2.34
C LEU A 127 -5.28 -2.56 -1.06
N ASN A 128 -6.00 -2.72 0.05
CA ASN A 128 -5.42 -2.55 1.38
C ASN A 128 -4.62 -3.81 1.72
N MET A 129 -3.32 -3.66 1.93
CA MET A 129 -2.40 -4.74 2.29
C MET A 129 -2.54 -5.06 3.78
N ALA A 130 -3.70 -5.60 4.12
CA ALA A 130 -4.24 -5.61 5.47
C ALA A 130 -3.45 -6.50 6.44
N SER A 131 -3.51 -6.13 7.71
CA SER A 131 -3.14 -7.00 8.82
C SER A 131 -4.11 -8.17 8.95
N PRO A 132 -3.64 -9.41 9.18
CA PRO A 132 -4.53 -10.54 9.43
C PRO A 132 -5.17 -10.48 10.82
N LEU A 133 -4.58 -9.72 11.76
CA LEU A 133 -4.92 -9.79 13.19
C LEU A 133 -5.61 -8.53 13.72
N SER A 134 -5.31 -7.36 13.16
CA SER A 134 -5.71 -6.09 13.78
C SER A 134 -6.19 -5.08 12.74
N PRO A 135 -7.39 -4.48 12.90
CA PRO A 135 -7.84 -3.40 12.04
C PRO A 135 -6.85 -2.26 11.92
N GLY A 136 -6.45 -1.96 10.69
CA GLY A 136 -5.51 -0.87 10.44
C GLY A 136 -4.09 -1.14 10.93
N GLY A 137 -3.75 -2.39 11.28
CA GLY A 137 -2.41 -2.78 11.69
C GLY A 137 -1.88 -1.97 12.89
N GLY A 138 -0.70 -1.38 12.73
CA GLY A 138 -0.05 -0.53 13.73
C GLY A 138 -0.46 0.95 13.67
N PHE A 139 -1.62 1.28 13.13
CA PHE A 139 -2.04 2.68 12.93
C PHE A 139 -1.98 3.50 14.23
N LEU A 140 -2.54 2.96 15.32
CA LEU A 140 -2.55 3.64 16.61
C LEU A 140 -1.19 3.69 17.31
N SER A 141 -0.24 2.85 16.88
CA SER A 141 1.14 2.82 17.39
C SER A 141 2.12 3.64 16.54
N GLY A 142 1.62 4.34 15.51
CA GLY A 142 2.43 5.23 14.67
C GLY A 142 3.31 4.51 13.66
N ALA A 143 2.95 3.27 13.28
CA ALA A 143 3.57 2.55 12.18
C ALA A 143 3.30 3.25 10.82
N THR A 144 4.11 2.92 9.82
CA THR A 144 4.17 3.64 8.53
C THR A 144 4.00 2.71 7.32
N SER A 145 3.39 1.53 7.50
CA SER A 145 3.12 0.65 6.38
C SER A 145 1.98 1.20 5.51
N GLN A 146 1.68 0.49 4.42
CA GLN A 146 0.65 0.92 3.47
C GLN A 146 -0.74 1.01 4.12
N GLU A 147 -1.12 0.03 4.95
CA GLU A 147 -2.42 0.02 5.63
C GLU A 147 -2.59 1.23 6.58
N GLU A 148 -1.56 1.55 7.38
CA GLU A 148 -1.61 2.71 8.28
C GLU A 148 -1.69 4.03 7.52
N SER A 149 -1.03 4.12 6.36
CA SER A 149 -1.13 5.28 5.47
C SER A 149 -2.57 5.44 4.94
N LEU A 150 -3.23 4.34 4.56
CA LEU A 150 -4.64 4.36 4.16
C LEU A 150 -5.54 4.79 5.32
N CYS A 151 -5.34 4.23 6.52
CA CYS A 151 -6.12 4.59 7.71
C CYS A 151 -5.94 6.05 8.13
N MET A 152 -4.74 6.61 7.90
CA MET A 152 -4.45 8.02 8.19
C MET A 152 -5.12 8.97 7.20
N ARG A 153 -5.40 8.53 5.97
CA ARG A 153 -5.84 9.40 4.87
C ARG A 153 -7.29 9.20 4.44
N THR A 154 -7.94 8.16 4.95
CA THR A 154 -9.25 7.73 4.47
C THR A 154 -10.18 7.32 5.60
N THR A 155 -11.48 7.20 5.30
CA THR A 155 -12.48 6.68 6.22
C THR A 155 -12.52 5.15 6.29
N LEU A 156 -11.43 4.45 5.91
CA LEU A 156 -11.39 2.99 5.85
C LEU A 156 -11.45 2.32 7.22
N LEU A 157 -10.71 2.84 8.21
CA LEU A 157 -10.52 2.15 9.50
C LEU A 157 -11.84 1.75 10.20
N PRO A 158 -12.89 2.60 10.29
CA PRO A 158 -14.16 2.19 10.87
C PRO A 158 -14.90 1.06 10.11
N ALA A 159 -14.58 0.82 8.84
CA ALA A 159 -15.14 -0.27 8.04
C ALA A 159 -14.45 -1.61 8.28
N LEU A 160 -13.25 -1.58 8.87
CA LEU A 160 -12.46 -2.74 9.27
C LEU A 160 -12.93 -3.21 10.65
N ARG A 161 -14.14 -3.78 10.72
CA ARG A 161 -14.78 -4.17 11.98
C ARG A 161 -14.01 -5.30 12.66
N ASP A 162 -13.84 -5.24 13.98
CA ASP A 162 -13.11 -6.24 14.78
C ASP A 162 -13.61 -7.67 14.55
N GLU A 163 -14.92 -7.85 14.34
CA GLU A 163 -15.57 -9.15 14.04
C GLU A 163 -15.07 -9.82 12.76
N PHE A 164 -14.43 -9.07 11.85
CA PHE A 164 -13.80 -9.62 10.65
C PHE A 164 -12.39 -10.16 10.91
N TYR A 165 -11.72 -9.69 11.96
CA TYR A 165 -10.30 -9.94 12.19
C TYR A 165 -10.04 -11.23 12.94
N ARG A 166 -8.76 -11.63 12.94
CA ARG A 166 -8.38 -13.04 12.79
C ARG A 166 -8.92 -13.54 11.44
N LEU A 167 -8.57 -12.78 10.40
CA LEU A 167 -9.06 -12.96 9.05
C LEU A 167 -8.89 -14.43 8.65
N PRO A 168 -9.95 -15.09 8.13
CA PRO A 168 -9.81 -16.42 7.59
C PRO A 168 -8.71 -16.45 6.53
N GLU A 169 -7.98 -17.56 6.49
CA GLU A 169 -6.76 -17.72 5.68
C GLU A 169 -6.98 -17.31 4.21
N LEU A 170 -8.15 -17.62 3.65
CA LEU A 170 -8.56 -17.20 2.33
C LEU A 170 -9.84 -16.36 2.40
N SER A 171 -9.68 -15.08 2.78
CA SER A 171 -10.76 -14.09 2.86
C SER A 171 -10.28 -12.70 2.43
N ALA A 172 -11.23 -11.83 2.11
CA ALA A 172 -11.01 -10.41 1.84
C ALA A 172 -12.22 -9.60 2.32
N ILE A 173 -12.01 -8.37 2.79
CA ILE A 173 -13.10 -7.45 3.11
C ILE A 173 -13.27 -6.50 1.93
N PHE A 174 -14.48 -6.33 1.43
CA PHE A 174 -14.80 -5.29 0.45
C PHE A 174 -15.51 -4.13 1.14
N THR A 175 -14.98 -2.91 0.96
CA THR A 175 -15.55 -1.68 1.50
C THR A 175 -15.77 -0.70 0.35
N PRO A 176 -17.02 -0.44 -0.07
CA PRO A 176 -17.30 0.56 -1.08
C PRO A 176 -17.25 1.99 -0.52
N ASP A 177 -17.14 2.98 -1.41
CA ASP A 177 -17.37 4.40 -1.08
C ASP A 177 -16.50 4.93 0.08
N VAL A 178 -15.23 4.51 0.15
CA VAL A 178 -14.26 5.04 1.12
C VAL A 178 -13.86 6.46 0.71
N LEU A 179 -14.04 7.41 1.63
CA LEU A 179 -13.69 8.81 1.42
C LEU A 179 -12.22 9.05 1.72
N VAL A 180 -11.50 9.58 0.74
CA VAL A 180 -10.13 10.09 0.92
C VAL A 180 -10.21 11.58 1.28
N PHE A 181 -9.64 11.92 2.43
CA PHE A 181 -9.74 13.28 2.99
C PHE A 181 -8.40 13.94 3.26
N ARG A 182 -7.28 13.26 2.99
CA ARG A 182 -5.92 13.78 3.19
C ARG A 182 -5.02 13.27 2.08
N ASP A 183 -4.18 14.15 1.54
CA ASP A 183 -3.22 13.78 0.50
C ASP A 183 -1.78 13.90 1.00
N ALA A 184 -0.90 13.03 0.51
CA ALA A 184 0.53 13.12 0.77
C ALA A 184 1.15 14.35 0.09
N ARG A 185 0.46 14.88 -0.94
CA ARG A 185 0.85 16.09 -1.69
C ARG A 185 0.50 17.41 -0.98
N ALA A 186 -0.27 17.39 0.10
CA ALA A 186 -0.60 18.59 0.85
C ALA A 186 0.68 19.11 1.54
N SER A 187 1.23 20.19 0.99
CA SER A 187 2.58 20.70 1.28
C SER A 187 2.82 21.03 2.75
N SER A 188 4.10 20.99 3.13
CA SER A 188 4.69 21.39 4.42
C SER A 188 4.40 22.85 4.85
N GLU A 189 3.65 23.61 4.05
CA GLU A 189 3.28 25.01 4.30
C GLU A 189 1.84 25.17 4.81
N SER A 190 1.02 24.13 4.76
CA SER A 190 -0.35 24.11 5.29
C SER A 190 -0.38 23.47 6.67
N GLU A 191 -0.88 24.17 7.70
CA GLU A 191 -1.12 23.55 9.02
C GLU A 191 -2.13 22.38 8.97
N SER A 192 -2.86 22.21 7.87
CA SER A 192 -3.70 21.02 7.62
C SER A 192 -3.31 20.27 6.35
N GLU A 193 -2.88 19.03 6.49
CA GLU A 193 -2.74 18.07 5.37
C GLU A 193 -4.10 17.65 4.78
N ASP A 194 -5.21 18.02 5.43
CA ASP A 194 -6.56 17.62 5.05
C ASP A 194 -7.04 18.37 3.78
N LEU A 195 -7.61 17.61 2.86
CA LEU A 195 -8.20 18.13 1.62
C LEU A 195 -9.43 19.00 1.92
N LYS A 196 -9.59 20.07 1.15
CA LYS A 196 -10.82 20.89 1.19
C LYS A 196 -12.01 20.04 0.77
N LYS A 197 -13.21 20.37 1.26
CA LYS A 197 -14.43 19.60 1.02
C LYS A 197 -14.66 19.23 -0.47
N GLY A 198 -14.36 20.14 -1.39
CA GLY A 198 -14.54 19.93 -2.84
C GLY A 198 -13.43 19.13 -3.54
N GLU A 199 -12.30 18.90 -2.86
CA GLU A 199 -11.14 18.16 -3.39
C GLU A 199 -11.11 16.70 -2.91
N ARG A 200 -11.98 16.37 -1.95
CA ARG A 200 -12.11 15.00 -1.43
C ARG A 200 -12.73 14.09 -2.48
N TRP A 201 -12.29 12.85 -2.48
CA TRP A 201 -12.65 11.87 -3.51
C TRP A 201 -12.95 10.52 -2.89
N PHE A 202 -13.62 9.66 -3.65
CA PHE A 202 -14.03 8.33 -3.22
C PHE A 202 -13.24 7.25 -3.94
N VAL A 203 -13.04 6.11 -3.28
CA VAL A 203 -12.48 4.90 -3.87
C VAL A 203 -13.08 3.68 -3.17
N ASP A 204 -13.14 2.56 -3.87
CA ASP A 204 -13.48 1.30 -3.23
C ASP A 204 -12.20 0.62 -2.70
N VAL A 205 -12.32 -0.19 -1.66
CA VAL A 205 -11.17 -0.86 -1.04
C VAL A 205 -11.44 -2.34 -0.89
N VAL A 206 -10.48 -3.17 -1.32
CA VAL A 206 -10.42 -4.59 -0.98
C VAL A 206 -9.28 -4.79 0.02
N SER A 207 -9.61 -5.20 1.24
CA SER A 207 -8.63 -5.47 2.29
C SER A 207 -8.35 -6.96 2.34
N CYS A 208 -7.10 -7.36 2.12
CA CYS A 208 -6.69 -8.76 2.19
C CYS A 208 -5.27 -8.86 2.74
N ALA A 209 -5.07 -9.81 3.65
CA ALA A 209 -3.76 -10.06 4.25
C ALA A 209 -2.90 -10.99 3.38
N ALA A 210 -1.65 -10.60 3.13
CA ALA A 210 -0.64 -11.49 2.58
C ALA A 210 -0.18 -12.51 3.63
N LEU A 211 0.66 -13.47 3.24
CA LEU A 211 1.34 -14.34 4.21
C LEU A 211 2.27 -13.53 5.09
N ARG A 212 2.32 -13.83 6.39
CA ARG A 212 3.18 -13.14 7.35
C ARG A 212 4.34 -14.04 7.72
N GLY A 213 5.56 -13.62 7.38
CA GLY A 213 6.80 -14.35 7.68
C GLY A 213 6.86 -15.77 7.11
N PRO A 214 6.51 -16.00 5.83
CA PRO A 214 6.67 -17.33 5.23
C PRO A 214 8.15 -17.70 5.14
N GLU A 215 8.44 -19.00 5.12
CA GLU A 215 9.81 -19.48 4.96
C GLU A 215 10.28 -19.25 3.51
N VAL A 216 11.41 -18.58 3.35
CA VAL A 216 11.95 -18.15 2.06
C VAL A 216 13.42 -18.55 1.94
N GLU A 217 13.77 -19.22 0.85
CA GLU A 217 15.13 -19.61 0.50
C GLU A 217 15.41 -19.23 -0.97
N GLY A 218 16.58 -18.66 -1.24
CA GLY A 218 16.96 -18.27 -2.61
C GLY A 218 16.00 -17.26 -3.27
N GLY A 219 15.28 -16.47 -2.47
CA GLY A 219 14.25 -15.55 -2.96
C GLY A 219 12.96 -16.24 -3.42
N ARG A 220 12.68 -17.46 -2.91
CA ARG A 220 11.48 -18.24 -3.23
C ARG A 220 10.82 -18.79 -1.98
N TYR A 221 9.50 -18.99 -2.02
CA TYR A 221 8.80 -19.75 -0.97
C TYR A 221 9.33 -21.19 -0.92
N VAL A 222 9.71 -21.63 0.28
CA VAL A 222 10.08 -23.03 0.53
C VAL A 222 8.84 -23.92 0.40
N SER A 223 7.73 -23.50 1.03
CA SER A 223 6.46 -24.21 1.03
C SER A 223 5.69 -24.02 -0.27
N GLY A 224 5.38 -25.13 -0.96
CA GLY A 224 4.45 -25.11 -2.09
C GLY A 224 3.01 -24.74 -1.70
N LYS A 225 2.62 -24.98 -0.44
CA LYS A 225 1.31 -24.59 0.09
C LYS A 225 1.21 -23.07 0.22
N ASP A 226 2.26 -22.42 0.72
CA ASP A 226 2.33 -20.96 0.88
C ASP A 226 2.24 -20.29 -0.49
N ARG A 227 3.00 -20.80 -1.46
CA ARG A 227 2.92 -20.36 -2.85
C ARG A 227 1.50 -20.43 -3.41
N GLU A 228 0.82 -21.55 -3.21
CA GLU A 228 -0.54 -21.73 -3.72
C GLU A 228 -1.57 -20.89 -2.96
N LEU A 229 -1.40 -20.74 -1.65
CA LEU A 229 -2.25 -19.89 -0.82
C LEU A 229 -2.11 -18.42 -1.23
N MET A 230 -0.90 -17.93 -1.46
CA MET A 230 -0.66 -16.57 -1.95
C MET A 230 -1.36 -16.33 -3.30
N ARG A 231 -1.26 -17.30 -4.24
CA ARG A 231 -2.01 -17.24 -5.51
C ARG A 231 -3.52 -17.31 -5.31
N GLY A 232 -3.98 -18.13 -4.37
CA GLY A 232 -5.39 -18.20 -3.97
C GLY A 232 -5.91 -16.85 -3.50
N LYS A 233 -5.16 -16.18 -2.64
CA LYS A 233 -5.48 -14.84 -2.13
C LYS A 233 -5.48 -13.80 -3.25
N MET A 234 -4.54 -13.84 -4.19
CA MET A 234 -4.54 -12.96 -5.38
C MET A 234 -5.78 -13.19 -6.26
N ARG A 235 -6.16 -14.45 -6.50
CA ARG A 235 -7.39 -14.78 -7.23
C ARG A 235 -8.64 -14.32 -6.50
N LEU A 236 -8.65 -14.39 -5.17
CA LEU A 236 -9.75 -13.90 -4.35
C LEU A 236 -9.90 -12.38 -4.48
N VAL A 237 -8.80 -11.62 -4.36
CA VAL A 237 -8.80 -10.15 -4.55
C VAL A 237 -9.41 -9.78 -5.90
N MET A 238 -8.91 -10.38 -6.98
CA MET A 238 -9.43 -10.10 -8.33
C MET A 238 -10.86 -10.58 -8.53
N GLY A 239 -11.26 -11.70 -7.91
CA GLY A 239 -12.63 -12.21 -7.95
C GLY A 239 -13.62 -11.31 -7.23
N VAL A 240 -13.21 -10.71 -6.11
CA VAL A 240 -14.00 -9.67 -5.42
C VAL A 240 -14.15 -8.46 -6.32
N CYS A 241 -13.07 -7.96 -6.92
CA CYS A 241 -13.13 -6.82 -7.85
C CYS A 241 -14.10 -7.07 -9.01
N GLU A 242 -13.99 -8.22 -9.70
CA GLU A 242 -14.89 -8.59 -10.79
C GLU A 242 -16.35 -8.70 -10.32
N ALA A 243 -16.61 -9.38 -9.20
CA ALA A 243 -17.96 -9.54 -8.67
C ALA A 243 -18.61 -8.21 -8.25
N LYS A 244 -17.80 -7.21 -7.90
CA LYS A 244 -18.24 -5.85 -7.55
C LYS A 244 -18.27 -4.89 -8.74
N GLY A 245 -17.92 -5.36 -9.95
CA GLY A 245 -17.94 -4.54 -11.16
C GLY A 245 -16.81 -3.51 -11.23
N VAL A 246 -15.73 -3.72 -10.48
CA VAL A 246 -14.54 -2.86 -10.51
C VAL A 246 -13.89 -2.94 -11.89
N LYS A 247 -13.53 -1.78 -12.44
CA LYS A 247 -12.86 -1.67 -13.74
C LYS A 247 -11.37 -1.43 -13.62
N ARG A 248 -10.94 -0.71 -12.57
CA ARG A 248 -9.54 -0.32 -12.37
C ARG A 248 -9.08 -0.77 -11.01
N VAL A 249 -7.94 -1.45 -10.93
CA VAL A 249 -7.43 -1.99 -9.67
C VAL A 249 -6.04 -1.43 -9.38
N VAL A 250 -5.85 -0.86 -8.19
CA VAL A 250 -4.53 -0.47 -7.70
C VAL A 250 -4.01 -1.55 -6.76
N LEU A 251 -2.96 -2.23 -7.18
CA LEU A 251 -2.22 -3.24 -6.43
C LEU A 251 -0.88 -2.66 -5.96
N GLY A 252 0.03 -3.52 -5.50
CA GLY A 252 1.40 -3.16 -5.19
C GLY A 252 2.24 -4.38 -4.85
N ALA A 253 3.43 -4.14 -4.28
CA ALA A 253 4.36 -5.20 -3.82
C ALA A 253 3.84 -5.88 -2.53
N TRP A 254 2.73 -6.59 -2.65
CA TRP A 254 1.94 -7.11 -1.53
C TRP A 254 2.74 -8.08 -0.66
N GLY A 255 2.84 -7.77 0.63
CA GLY A 255 3.56 -8.59 1.62
C GLY A 255 5.10 -8.55 1.50
N CYS A 256 5.66 -7.80 0.57
CA CYS A 256 7.11 -7.78 0.29
C CYS A 256 7.94 -6.89 1.24
N GLY A 257 7.26 -6.14 2.13
CA GLY A 257 7.88 -5.34 3.19
C GLY A 257 8.01 -6.14 4.49
N ALA A 258 7.39 -5.64 5.55
CA ALA A 258 7.43 -6.23 6.90
C ALA A 258 6.99 -7.71 7.00
N TYR A 259 6.28 -8.22 5.99
CA TYR A 259 5.78 -9.59 5.98
C TYR A 259 6.74 -10.59 5.31
N GLY A 260 7.84 -10.12 4.73
CA GLY A 260 8.94 -10.97 4.27
C GLY A 260 8.65 -11.81 3.03
N ASN A 261 7.64 -11.47 2.22
CA ASN A 261 7.36 -12.23 1.00
C ASN A 261 8.43 -11.94 -0.09
N PRO A 262 8.83 -12.96 -0.87
CA PRO A 262 9.81 -12.79 -1.93
C PRO A 262 9.26 -11.99 -3.11
N VAL A 263 9.80 -10.78 -3.33
CA VAL A 263 9.35 -9.84 -4.38
C VAL A 263 9.22 -10.50 -5.75
N GLY A 264 10.23 -11.27 -6.16
CA GLY A 264 10.26 -11.90 -7.47
C GLY A 264 9.12 -12.91 -7.66
N GLU A 265 8.91 -13.78 -6.68
CA GLU A 265 7.85 -14.79 -6.77
C GLU A 265 6.44 -14.21 -6.59
N VAL A 266 6.29 -13.13 -5.81
CA VAL A 266 5.02 -12.38 -5.73
C VAL A 266 4.70 -11.74 -7.08
N ALA A 267 5.67 -11.14 -7.77
CA ALA A 267 5.49 -10.57 -9.10
C ALA A 267 5.12 -11.64 -10.14
N GLU A 268 5.84 -12.77 -10.15
CA GLU A 268 5.53 -13.94 -10.99
C GLU A 268 4.11 -14.47 -10.74
N ALA A 269 3.70 -14.56 -9.46
CA ALA A 269 2.37 -15.02 -9.08
C ALA A 269 1.27 -14.06 -9.57
N TRP A 270 1.46 -12.74 -9.42
CA TRP A 270 0.54 -11.75 -9.98
C TRP A 270 0.42 -11.86 -11.49
N ARG A 271 1.54 -11.99 -12.21
CA ARG A 271 1.51 -12.24 -13.67
C ARG A 271 0.72 -13.49 -14.02
N GLY A 272 0.94 -14.58 -13.29
CA GLY A 272 0.21 -15.84 -13.47
C GLY A 272 -1.29 -15.70 -13.24
N VAL A 273 -1.71 -14.89 -12.26
CA VAL A 273 -3.13 -14.63 -11.95
C VAL A 273 -3.78 -13.69 -12.98
N LEU A 274 -3.07 -12.64 -13.41
CA LEU A 274 -3.62 -11.62 -14.30
C LEU A 274 -3.58 -12.04 -15.79
N ARG A 275 -2.54 -12.77 -16.21
CA ARG A 275 -2.33 -13.17 -17.62
C ARG A 275 -2.38 -14.68 -17.86
N GLY A 276 -2.64 -15.49 -16.83
CA GLY A 276 -2.68 -16.95 -16.95
C GLY A 276 -3.76 -17.43 -17.90
N LYS A 277 -3.53 -18.59 -18.54
CA LYS A 277 -4.48 -19.19 -19.50
C LYS A 277 -5.76 -19.73 -18.86
N GLY A 278 -5.81 -19.84 -17.51
CA GLY A 278 -6.89 -20.50 -16.79
C GLY A 278 -8.11 -19.66 -16.47
N ARG A 279 -8.01 -18.32 -16.52
CA ARG A 279 -9.12 -17.41 -16.19
C ARG A 279 -8.88 -16.03 -16.79
N ARG A 280 -9.94 -15.36 -17.21
CA ARG A 280 -9.93 -13.92 -17.49
C ARG A 280 -10.73 -13.19 -16.41
N TRP A 281 -10.40 -11.92 -16.19
CA TRP A 281 -11.15 -11.04 -15.28
C TRP A 281 -12.02 -10.13 -16.14
N GLU A 282 -13.27 -10.53 -16.36
CA GLU A 282 -14.20 -9.77 -17.21
C GLU A 282 -14.53 -8.42 -16.55
N GLY A 283 -14.57 -7.35 -17.34
CA GLY A 283 -14.86 -6.00 -16.85
C GLY A 283 -13.68 -5.26 -16.22
N VAL A 284 -12.61 -5.95 -15.80
CA VAL A 284 -11.39 -5.28 -15.35
C VAL A 284 -10.59 -4.81 -16.57
N GLU A 285 -10.53 -3.49 -16.74
CA GLU A 285 -9.89 -2.78 -17.85
C GLU A 285 -8.41 -2.50 -17.57
N GLU A 286 -8.04 -2.24 -16.31
CA GLU A 286 -6.73 -1.73 -15.96
C GLU A 286 -6.28 -2.15 -14.55
N VAL A 287 -5.00 -2.51 -14.43
CA VAL A 287 -4.33 -2.83 -13.16
C VAL A 287 -3.06 -2.01 -13.05
N VAL A 288 -2.89 -1.28 -11.94
CA VAL A 288 -1.70 -0.49 -11.65
C VAL A 288 -1.03 -1.00 -10.37
N PHE A 289 0.23 -1.41 -10.45
CA PHE A 289 1.06 -1.68 -9.28
C PHE A 289 1.66 -0.36 -8.77
N ALA A 290 1.18 0.13 -7.63
CA ALA A 290 1.76 1.28 -6.94
C ALA A 290 2.81 0.79 -5.93
N VAL A 291 4.08 1.11 -6.19
CA VAL A 291 5.22 0.69 -5.35
C VAL A 291 6.05 1.91 -5.01
N LYS A 292 6.04 2.35 -3.74
CA LYS A 292 6.74 3.56 -3.29
C LYS A 292 8.26 3.50 -3.51
N ASP A 293 8.89 2.39 -3.14
CA ASP A 293 10.34 2.19 -3.28
C ASP A 293 10.70 1.90 -4.74
N ALA A 294 11.50 2.76 -5.35
CA ALA A 294 11.91 2.63 -6.74
C ALA A 294 12.68 1.32 -7.00
N GLY A 295 13.58 0.95 -6.08
CA GLY A 295 14.35 -0.30 -6.22
C GLY A 295 13.46 -1.55 -6.12
N MET A 296 12.44 -1.54 -5.27
CA MET A 296 11.44 -2.59 -5.20
C MET A 296 10.56 -2.62 -6.45
N ALA A 297 10.17 -1.45 -6.98
CA ALA A 297 9.41 -1.36 -8.22
C ALA A 297 10.19 -1.97 -9.39
N GLU A 298 11.49 -1.68 -9.51
CA GLU A 298 12.38 -2.26 -10.53
C GLU A 298 12.49 -3.78 -10.39
N ARG A 299 12.76 -4.29 -9.17
CA ARG A 299 12.82 -5.75 -8.92
C ARG A 299 11.49 -6.43 -9.23
N PHE A 300 10.38 -5.82 -8.83
CA PHE A 300 9.04 -6.32 -9.10
C PHE A 300 8.77 -6.35 -10.61
N ALA A 301 9.07 -5.27 -11.32
CA ALA A 301 8.85 -5.18 -12.77
C ALA A 301 9.71 -6.17 -13.55
N SER A 302 10.99 -6.31 -13.17
CA SER A 302 11.92 -7.27 -13.76
C SER A 302 11.41 -8.71 -13.62
N ALA A 303 10.92 -9.08 -12.43
CA ALA A 303 10.36 -10.42 -12.19
C ALA A 303 8.98 -10.63 -12.80
N PHE A 304 8.15 -9.59 -12.88
CA PHE A 304 6.88 -9.65 -13.60
C PHE A 304 7.13 -9.90 -15.10
N GLY A 305 8.05 -9.17 -15.72
CA GLY A 305 8.44 -9.36 -17.12
C GLY A 305 7.38 -8.86 -18.11
N GLU A 306 7.19 -9.59 -19.22
CA GLU A 306 6.41 -9.11 -20.37
C GLU A 306 4.94 -8.79 -20.07
N GLY A 307 4.51 -7.61 -20.54
CA GLY A 307 3.15 -7.11 -20.43
C GLY A 307 2.89 -6.23 -19.20
N LEU A 308 3.95 -5.75 -18.54
CA LEU A 308 3.90 -4.68 -17.56
C LEU A 308 4.47 -3.39 -18.16
N GLU A 309 3.66 -2.35 -18.23
CA GLU A 309 4.06 -1.02 -18.70
C GLU A 309 4.65 -0.21 -17.54
N TRP A 310 5.80 0.42 -17.76
CA TRP A 310 6.32 1.39 -16.79
C TRP A 310 5.74 2.76 -17.06
N GLU A 311 5.12 3.36 -16.05
CA GLU A 311 4.59 4.71 -16.16
C GLU A 311 5.48 5.69 -15.42
N GLU A 312 6.03 6.65 -16.18
CA GLU A 312 6.90 7.69 -15.64
C GLU A 312 6.15 8.58 -14.64
N LYS A 313 6.89 9.09 -13.64
CA LYS A 313 6.38 10.12 -12.73
C LYS A 313 5.91 11.33 -13.55
N GLU A 314 4.69 11.80 -13.29
CA GLU A 314 4.35 13.18 -13.65
C GLU A 314 5.39 14.11 -13.02
N LYS A 315 6.08 14.91 -13.85
CA LYS A 315 7.08 15.88 -13.40
C LYS A 315 6.39 16.93 -12.53
N GLY A 316 6.37 16.72 -11.21
CA GLY A 316 5.75 17.70 -10.31
C GLY A 316 5.74 17.41 -8.81
N VAL A 317 6.31 16.32 -8.29
CA VAL A 317 6.29 16.08 -6.83
C VAL A 317 7.58 15.40 -6.36
N GLU A 318 8.43 16.19 -5.69
CA GLU A 318 9.43 15.67 -4.75
C GLU A 318 8.65 15.27 -3.48
N GLU A 319 8.38 13.98 -3.30
CA GLU A 319 7.89 13.46 -2.02
C GLU A 319 9.10 13.33 -1.08
N GLU A 320 9.04 13.91 0.12
CA GLU A 320 9.99 13.57 1.17
C GLU A 320 9.80 12.09 1.54
N GLU A 321 10.84 11.30 1.36
CA GLU A 321 10.92 9.92 1.80
C GLU A 321 10.83 9.87 3.34
N ASP A 322 9.64 9.76 3.93
CA ASP A 322 9.51 9.26 5.31
C ASP A 322 9.74 7.74 5.26
N GLY A 323 10.99 7.35 5.03
CA GLY A 323 11.46 5.98 5.14
C GLY A 323 11.06 5.43 6.51
N GLY A 324 10.38 4.29 6.52
CA GLY A 324 10.09 3.59 7.77
C GLY A 324 11.38 3.24 8.52
N ASP A 325 11.27 2.88 9.81
CA ASP A 325 12.45 2.58 10.65
C ASP A 325 13.40 1.52 10.02
N ALA A 326 12.87 0.58 9.22
CA ALA A 326 13.66 -0.41 8.47
C ALA A 326 14.23 0.11 7.12
N ASP A 327 13.60 1.11 6.51
CA ASP A 327 14.11 1.79 5.31
C ASP A 327 15.21 2.78 5.67
N GLY A 328 15.07 3.48 6.81
CA GLY A 328 16.11 4.34 7.37
C GLY A 328 17.41 3.57 7.65
N ILE A 329 17.33 2.38 8.23
CA ILE A 329 18.50 1.49 8.43
C ILE A 329 19.14 1.09 7.11
N ARG A 330 18.35 0.70 6.10
CA ARG A 330 18.88 0.31 4.78
C ARG A 330 19.52 1.48 4.05
N GLU A 331 18.94 2.67 4.15
CA GLU A 331 19.48 3.92 3.61
C GLU A 331 20.80 4.32 4.32
N LEU A 332 20.84 4.22 5.65
CA LEU A 332 22.06 4.44 6.46
C LEU A 332 23.16 3.45 6.09
N GLU A 333 22.83 2.16 5.93
CA GLU A 333 23.77 1.15 5.45
C GLU A 333 24.26 1.41 4.02
N GLY A 334 23.41 1.98 3.16
CA GLY A 334 23.78 2.43 1.82
C GLY A 334 24.78 3.59 1.86
N ARG A 335 24.47 4.66 2.62
CA ARG A 335 25.33 5.83 2.79
C ARG A 335 26.69 5.50 3.41
N ILE A 336 26.72 4.57 4.38
CA ILE A 336 27.97 4.10 4.98
C ILE A 336 28.85 3.43 3.91
N ARG A 337 28.28 2.51 3.11
CA ARG A 337 29.02 1.83 2.03
C ARG A 337 29.56 2.80 0.98
N GLU A 338 28.74 3.78 0.59
CA GLU A 338 29.17 4.79 -0.38
C GLU A 338 30.32 5.65 0.17
N MET A 339 30.22 6.12 1.41
CA MET A 339 31.27 6.94 2.02
C MET A 339 32.54 6.14 2.33
N GLU A 340 32.45 4.85 2.65
CA GLU A 340 33.61 3.97 2.80
C GLU A 340 34.39 3.91 1.48
N LEU A 341 33.70 3.71 0.36
CA LEU A 341 34.31 3.70 -0.97
C LEU A 341 34.96 5.05 -1.31
N GLN A 342 34.31 6.17 -0.99
CA GLN A 342 34.87 7.51 -1.19
C GLN A 342 36.12 7.76 -0.33
N ALA A 343 36.13 7.28 0.93
CA ALA A 343 37.27 7.41 1.82
C ALA A 343 38.47 6.56 1.36
N GLU A 344 38.23 5.38 0.79
CA GLU A 344 39.26 4.54 0.19
C GLU A 344 39.87 5.16 -1.07
N GLN A 345 39.04 5.78 -1.91
CA GLN A 345 39.47 6.42 -3.16
C GLN A 345 40.04 7.84 -2.98
N ALA A 346 39.94 8.41 -1.77
CA ALA A 346 40.39 9.77 -1.49
C ALA A 346 41.91 9.91 -1.59
N ARG A 347 42.37 10.74 -2.54
CA ARG A 347 43.80 11.02 -2.76
C ARG A 347 44.41 12.03 -1.76
N SER A 348 43.57 12.79 -1.05
CA SER A 348 43.99 13.79 -0.07
C SER A 348 43.88 13.25 1.37
N PRO A 349 44.96 13.28 2.17
CA PRO A 349 44.92 12.85 3.57
C PRO A 349 43.88 13.61 4.42
N GLN A 350 43.68 14.90 4.15
CA GLN A 350 42.72 15.73 4.88
C GLN A 350 41.28 15.36 4.54
N LEU A 351 41.01 15.01 3.28
CA LEU A 351 39.70 14.55 2.83
C LEU A 351 39.36 13.19 3.43
N LYS A 352 40.34 12.27 3.48
CA LYS A 352 40.18 10.95 4.09
C LYS A 352 39.83 11.04 5.58
N ILE A 353 40.55 11.86 6.35
CA ILE A 353 40.26 12.12 7.77
C ILE A 353 38.86 12.73 7.94
N GLY A 354 38.45 13.62 7.03
CA GLY A 354 37.11 14.20 7.03
C GLY A 354 36.01 13.15 6.84
N LEU A 355 36.15 12.29 5.83
CA LEU A 355 35.19 11.22 5.53
C LEU A 355 35.14 10.15 6.63
N GLU A 356 36.28 9.77 7.21
CA GLU A 356 36.35 8.85 8.34
C GLU A 356 35.61 9.36 9.58
N ARG A 357 35.67 10.66 9.87
CA ARG A 357 34.90 11.27 10.97
C ARG A 357 33.39 11.19 10.74
N VAL A 358 32.95 11.42 9.51
CA VAL A 358 31.51 11.32 9.18
C VAL A 358 31.06 9.85 9.24
N LEU A 359 31.90 8.90 8.82
CA LEU A 359 31.62 7.45 8.90
C LEU A 359 31.42 6.98 10.35
N VAL A 360 32.20 7.50 11.30
CA VAL A 360 32.00 7.20 12.74
C VAL A 360 30.60 7.60 13.19
N GLY A 361 30.15 8.82 12.86
CA GLY A 361 28.82 9.30 13.23
C GLY A 361 27.68 8.48 12.61
N LEU A 362 27.80 8.10 11.33
CA LEU A 362 26.79 7.27 10.67
C LEU A 362 26.72 5.86 11.26
N ARG A 363 27.85 5.25 11.64
CA ARG A 363 27.90 3.93 12.29
C ARG A 363 27.31 3.93 13.70
N GLU A 364 27.49 5.02 14.45
CA GLU A 364 26.84 5.20 15.75
C GLU A 364 25.32 5.33 15.60
N GLN A 365 24.85 6.09 14.62
CA GLN A 365 23.43 6.20 14.30
C GLN A 365 22.82 4.84 13.92
N LEU A 366 23.49 4.08 13.04
CA LEU A 366 23.06 2.74 12.63
C LEU A 366 22.96 1.77 13.82
N ARG A 367 23.91 1.85 14.77
CA ARG A 367 23.89 1.02 15.99
C ARG A 367 22.73 1.39 16.91
N GLY A 368 22.42 2.68 17.03
CA GLY A 368 21.28 3.17 17.79
C GLY A 368 19.95 2.66 17.23
N GLU A 369 19.77 2.74 15.91
CA GLU A 369 18.56 2.30 15.23
C GLU A 369 18.37 0.78 15.27
N LYS A 370 19.44 -0.02 15.09
CA LYS A 370 19.37 -1.50 15.21
C LYS A 370 19.04 -1.96 16.64
N GLY A 371 19.67 -1.36 17.66
CA GLY A 371 19.41 -1.71 19.06
C GLY A 371 18.02 -1.30 19.57
N GLU A 372 17.30 -0.45 18.84
CA GLU A 372 15.89 -0.11 19.13
C GLU A 372 14.91 -1.11 18.50
N ILE A 373 15.28 -1.76 17.39
CA ILE A 373 14.50 -2.83 16.76
C ILE A 373 14.58 -4.13 17.58
N ASP A 374 15.77 -4.51 18.04
CA ASP A 374 15.96 -5.74 18.85
C ASP A 374 15.21 -5.67 20.19
N ARG A 375 15.13 -4.49 20.81
CA ARG A 375 14.31 -4.29 22.03
C ARG A 375 12.80 -4.37 21.77
N ARG A 376 12.36 -4.10 20.54
CA ARG A 376 10.94 -4.20 20.13
C ARG A 376 10.54 -5.64 19.77
N SER A 377 11.47 -6.48 19.32
CA SER A 377 11.22 -7.91 19.09
C SER A 377 11.16 -8.71 20.40
N GLU A 378 11.97 -8.36 21.40
CA GLU A 378 11.95 -9.01 22.72
C GLU A 378 10.70 -8.62 23.56
N ALA A 379 10.27 -7.35 23.52
CA ALA A 379 9.08 -6.90 24.23
C ALA A 379 7.76 -7.47 23.68
N GLY A 380 7.76 -7.95 22.42
CA GLY A 380 6.61 -8.63 21.82
C GLY A 380 6.48 -10.12 22.21
N SER A 381 7.49 -10.69 22.89
CA SER A 381 7.51 -12.10 23.30
C SER A 381 7.16 -12.32 24.78
N ALA A 382 7.13 -11.26 25.61
CA ALA A 382 6.98 -11.36 27.06
C ALA A 382 5.58 -11.00 27.58
N GLY A 383 4.58 -10.89 26.70
CA GLY A 383 3.24 -10.39 27.04
C GLY A 383 2.14 -11.43 27.22
N ASP A 384 2.42 -12.74 27.09
CA ASP A 384 1.37 -13.78 27.05
C ASP A 384 1.28 -14.68 28.29
N ASP A 385 2.06 -14.44 29.36
CA ASP A 385 2.00 -15.23 30.60
C ASP A 385 1.74 -14.35 31.83
N ALA A 386 0.51 -13.84 31.98
CA ALA A 386 -0.09 -13.53 33.28
C ALA A 386 -1.52 -13.01 33.10
N GLU A 387 -2.52 -13.88 33.30
CA GLU A 387 -3.77 -13.59 34.02
C GLU A 387 -4.66 -14.85 34.00
N SER A 388 -4.44 -15.74 34.96
CA SER A 388 -5.39 -16.82 35.25
C SER A 388 -5.38 -17.17 36.74
N GLU A 389 -5.74 -16.22 37.61
CA GLU A 389 -6.23 -16.55 38.94
C GLU A 389 -7.34 -15.57 39.35
N GLU A 390 -8.34 -16.12 40.04
CA GLU A 390 -9.51 -15.48 40.68
C GLU A 390 -10.85 -15.51 39.92
N ASP A 391 -11.57 -16.63 40.02
CA ASP A 391 -12.97 -16.62 40.47
C ASP A 391 -13.39 -18.01 41.01
N ASP A 392 -13.38 -18.20 42.33
CA ASP A 392 -14.12 -19.28 42.99
C ASP A 392 -14.96 -18.67 44.12
N GLY A 393 -16.07 -18.05 43.70
CA GLY A 393 -17.17 -17.64 44.57
C GLY A 393 -18.30 -18.67 44.50
N GLY A 394 -18.42 -19.49 45.54
CA GLY A 394 -19.48 -20.48 45.64
C GLY A 394 -20.89 -19.91 45.75
N SER A 395 -21.87 -20.73 45.36
CA SER A 395 -23.08 -21.05 46.15
C SER A 395 -24.08 -21.85 45.30
N GLY A 396 -24.68 -22.88 45.91
CA GLY A 396 -26.04 -23.27 45.56
C GLY A 396 -26.31 -24.75 45.31
N SER A 397 -26.70 -25.42 46.40
CA SER A 397 -27.52 -26.65 46.51
C SER A 397 -26.80 -27.98 46.64
#